data_AF-A0A425WB41-F1
#
_entry.id   AF-A0A425WB41-F1
#
_cell.length_a   1.000
_cell.length_b   1.000
_cell.length_c   1.000
_cell.angle_alpha   90.00
_cell.angle_beta   90.00
_cell.angle_gamma   90.00
#
_symmetry.space_group_name_H-M   'P 1'
#
loop_
_entity.id
_entity.type
_entity.pdbx_description
1 polymer ?
#
loop_
_entity_poly.entity_id
_entity_poly.type
_entity_poly.pdbx_seq_one_letter_code
_entity_poly.pdbx_strand_id
1 'polypeptide(L)'
;MDYGKFVALFQRISEEEKNKSGVWITAVITPSRLAYRHSAGCPIGGEYAYTLTGSCNTEFASVDDYVPALKRVLAKLKDELRQVTFTLEIIPAHLVFYNDEPGYSE
;
A
#
# COMPACT_ATOMS: atom_id res chain seq x y z
N MET A 1 7.43 -4.30 -14.00
CA MET A 1 6.09 -3.72 -14.27
C MET A 1 6.25 -2.21 -14.35
N ASP A 2 5.64 -1.56 -15.35
CA ASP A 2 5.62 -0.10 -15.45
C ASP A 2 4.87 0.55 -14.27
N TYR A 3 5.27 1.76 -13.88
CA TYR A 3 4.71 2.48 -12.74
C TYR A 3 3.19 2.65 -12.83
N GLY A 4 2.67 3.06 -13.98
CA GLY A 4 1.24 3.27 -14.16
C GLY A 4 0.44 1.97 -14.01
N LYS A 5 0.99 0.86 -14.51
CA LYS A 5 0.37 -0.47 -14.35
C LYS A 5 0.36 -0.93 -12.89
N PHE A 6 1.43 -0.62 -12.14
CA PHE A 6 1.48 -0.93 -10.72
C PHE A 6 0.45 -0.12 -9.93
N VAL A 7 0.35 1.18 -10.19
CA VAL A 7 -0.64 2.06 -9.54
C VAL A 7 -2.07 1.58 -9.84
N ALA A 8 -2.38 1.29 -11.11
CA ALA A 8 -3.70 0.78 -11.49
C ALA A 8 -4.04 -0.56 -10.83
N LEU A 9 -3.06 -1.46 -10.71
CA LEU A 9 -3.22 -2.73 -10.00
C LEU A 9 -3.54 -2.50 -8.52
N PHE A 10 -2.78 -1.63 -7.85
CA PHE A 10 -3.01 -1.28 -6.45
C PHE A 10 -4.41 -0.68 -6.25
N GLN A 11 -4.80 0.31 -7.07
CA GLN A 11 -6.12 0.94 -7.00
C GLN A 11 -7.26 -0.06 -7.17
N ARG A 12 -7.15 -0.97 -8.17
CA ARG A 12 -8.14 -2.03 -8.38
C ARG A 12 -8.28 -2.93 -7.15
N ILE A 13 -7.18 -3.37 -6.55
CA ILE A 13 -7.21 -4.24 -5.37
C ILE A 13 -7.80 -3.51 -4.16
N SER A 14 -7.46 -2.23 -3.97
CA SER A 14 -8.06 -1.38 -2.92
C SER A 14 -9.56 -1.20 -3.11
N GLU A 15 -10.04 -1.04 -4.34
CA GLU A 15 -11.47 -0.97 -4.68
C GLU A 15 -12.19 -2.28 -4.35
N GLU A 16 -11.58 -3.41 -4.70
CA GLU A 16 -12.13 -4.72 -4.35
C GLU A 16 -12.20 -4.94 -2.83
N GLU A 17 -11.23 -4.42 -2.06
CA GLU A 17 -11.27 -4.48 -0.60
C GLU A 17 -12.34 -3.55 -0.02
N LYS A 18 -12.45 -2.31 -0.50
CA LYS A 18 -13.50 -1.37 -0.11
C LYS A 18 -14.89 -1.97 -0.33
N ASN A 19 -15.13 -2.58 -1.49
CA ASN A 19 -16.42 -3.22 -1.78
C ASN A 19 -16.75 -4.40 -0.86
N LYS A 20 -15.76 -4.99 -0.18
CA LYS A 20 -15.95 -6.12 0.75
C LYS A 20 -16.06 -5.69 2.21
N SER A 21 -15.23 -4.74 2.64
CA SER A 21 -15.09 -4.36 4.06
C SER A 21 -15.52 -2.94 4.36
N GLY A 22 -15.82 -2.13 3.35
CA GLY A 22 -16.06 -0.69 3.48
C GLY A 22 -14.77 0.14 3.59
N VAL A 23 -13.60 -0.50 3.75
CA VAL A 23 -12.32 0.20 3.97
C VAL A 23 -11.54 0.34 2.66
N TRP A 24 -11.27 1.59 2.28
CA TRP A 24 -10.38 1.90 1.17
C TRP A 24 -8.94 2.12 1.64
N ILE A 25 -8.00 1.40 1.04
CA ILE A 25 -6.56 1.55 1.34
C ILE A 25 -5.92 2.54 0.38
N THR A 26 -5.34 3.61 0.94
CA THR A 26 -4.52 4.58 0.21
C THR A 26 -3.04 4.34 0.46
N ALA A 27 -2.20 4.73 -0.50
CA ALA A 27 -0.76 4.77 -0.33
C ALA A 27 -0.13 5.79 -1.29
N VAL A 28 0.93 6.43 -0.83
CA VAL A 28 1.94 7.04 -1.69
C VAL A 28 2.83 5.92 -2.23
N ILE A 29 2.93 5.80 -3.56
CA ILE A 29 3.70 4.76 -4.24
C ILE A 29 4.96 5.39 -4.82
N THR A 30 6.11 5.00 -4.27
CA THR A 30 7.42 5.50 -4.68
C THR A 30 8.19 4.40 -5.42
N PRO A 31 8.59 4.60 -6.68
CA PRO A 31 9.49 3.69 -7.38
C PRO A 31 10.88 3.72 -6.72
N SER A 32 11.48 2.54 -6.56
CA SER A 32 12.79 2.39 -5.91
C SER A 32 13.63 1.29 -6.55
N ARG A 33 14.87 1.15 -6.07
CA ARG A 33 15.81 0.09 -6.46
C ARG A 33 16.28 -0.66 -5.22
N LEU A 34 16.14 -1.97 -5.22
CA LEU A 34 16.69 -2.83 -4.18
C LEU A 34 18.10 -3.27 -4.57
N ALA A 35 19.08 -2.88 -3.76
CA ALA A 35 20.45 -3.34 -3.89
C ALA A 35 20.71 -4.45 -2.87
N TYR A 36 21.09 -5.63 -3.35
CA TYR A 36 21.56 -6.74 -2.53
C TYR A 36 22.77 -7.40 -3.20
N ARG A 37 23.34 -8.41 -2.54
CA ARG A 37 24.57 -9.07 -2.99
C ARG A 37 24.39 -9.63 -4.41
N HIS A 38 25.31 -9.31 -5.32
CA HIS A 38 25.31 -9.87 -6.68
C HIS A 38 25.36 -11.40 -6.70
N SER A 39 26.05 -12.02 -5.74
CA SER A 39 26.10 -13.47 -5.57
C SER A 39 24.74 -14.11 -5.26
N ALA A 40 23.75 -13.32 -4.83
CA ALA A 40 22.36 -13.76 -4.63
C ALA A 40 21.46 -13.42 -5.83
N GLY A 41 22.02 -12.92 -6.94
CA GLY A 41 21.28 -12.66 -8.19
C GLY A 41 20.93 -11.19 -8.47
N CYS A 42 21.36 -10.24 -7.63
CA CYS A 42 21.03 -8.83 -7.85
C CYS A 42 21.66 -8.30 -9.15
N PRO A 43 20.88 -7.72 -10.08
CA PRO A 43 21.44 -7.14 -11.30
C PRO A 43 22.22 -5.85 -11.02
N ILE A 44 23.10 -5.49 -11.95
CA ILE A 44 23.75 -4.17 -11.94
C ILE A 44 22.66 -3.09 -12.04
N GLY A 45 22.68 -2.12 -11.12
CA GLY A 45 21.65 -1.08 -11.00
C GLY A 45 20.47 -1.45 -10.08
N GLY A 46 20.50 -2.64 -9.47
CA GLY A 46 19.51 -3.07 -8.49
C GLY A 46 18.20 -3.53 -9.11
N GLU A 47 17.44 -4.28 -8.33
CA GLU A 47 16.14 -4.80 -8.72
C GLU A 47 15.07 -3.70 -8.59
N TYR A 48 14.13 -3.63 -9.52
CA TYR A 48 13.03 -2.66 -9.42
C TYR A 48 12.15 -3.02 -8.24
N ALA A 49 11.83 -2.03 -7.42
CA ALA A 49 10.93 -2.16 -6.28
C ALA A 49 9.97 -0.98 -6.21
N TYR A 50 8.90 -1.15 -5.44
CA TYR A 50 7.99 -0.09 -5.07
C TYR A 50 7.87 -0.05 -3.56
N THR A 51 8.01 1.15 -3.00
CA THR A 51 7.76 1.40 -1.58
C THR A 51 6.39 2.06 -1.46
N LEU A 52 5.56 1.51 -0.58
CA LEU A 52 4.22 2.01 -0.29
C LEU A 52 4.24 2.61 1.11
N THR A 53 3.80 3.85 1.22
CA THR A 53 3.69 4.55 2.51
C THR A 53 2.29 5.12 2.64
N GLY A 54 1.66 4.91 3.78
CA GLY A 54 0.31 5.41 4.05
C GLY A 54 0.04 5.46 5.54
N SER A 55 -1.08 6.09 5.88
CA SER A 55 -1.55 6.24 7.25
C SER A 55 -3.02 5.89 7.32
N CYS A 56 -3.45 5.28 8.43
CA CYS A 56 -4.86 5.14 8.74
C CYS A 56 -5.42 6.51 9.14
N ASN A 57 -6.24 7.12 8.28
CA ASN A 57 -7.04 8.28 8.71
C ASN A 57 -8.26 7.76 9.48
N THR A 58 -8.28 8.04 10.78
CA THR A 58 -9.33 7.59 11.71
C THR A 58 -10.68 8.26 11.51
N GLU A 59 -10.76 9.32 10.70
CA GLU A 59 -12.04 9.89 10.25
C GLU A 59 -12.76 8.94 9.26
N PHE A 60 -12.04 8.05 8.57
CA PHE A 60 -12.61 7.17 7.54
C PHE A 60 -12.61 5.68 7.92
N ALA A 61 -11.69 5.23 8.78
CA ALA A 61 -11.63 3.84 9.23
C ALA A 61 -10.99 3.72 10.61
N SER A 62 -11.47 2.78 11.43
CA SER A 62 -10.78 2.42 12.68
C SER A 62 -9.47 1.69 12.36
N VAL A 63 -8.48 1.77 13.26
CA VAL A 63 -7.23 1.00 13.11
C VAL A 63 -7.51 -0.51 13.08
N ASP A 64 -8.49 -0.95 13.88
CA ASP A 64 -8.89 -2.36 13.99
C ASP A 64 -9.49 -2.91 12.70
N ASP A 65 -10.14 -2.07 11.90
CA ASP A 65 -10.65 -2.44 10.57
C ASP A 65 -9.60 -2.24 9.47
N TYR A 66 -8.81 -1.16 9.58
CA TYR A 66 -7.83 -0.75 8.58
C TYR A 66 -6.67 -1.74 8.46
N VAL A 67 -6.08 -2.17 9.56
CA VAL A 67 -4.90 -3.06 9.52
C VAL A 67 -5.22 -4.42 8.87
N PRO A 68 -6.34 -5.09 9.19
CA PRO A 68 -6.75 -6.28 8.47
C PRO A 68 -7.01 -6.03 6.97
N ALA A 69 -7.67 -4.93 6.61
CA ALA A 69 -7.93 -4.57 5.21
C ALA A 69 -6.61 -4.33 4.44
N LEU A 70 -5.68 -3.57 5.03
CA LEU A 70 -4.34 -3.35 4.49
C LEU A 70 -3.61 -4.68 4.24
N LYS A 71 -3.63 -5.60 5.22
CA LYS A 71 -2.99 -6.91 5.06
C LYS A 71 -3.60 -7.72 3.91
N ARG A 72 -4.92 -7.66 3.70
CA ARG A 72 -5.59 -8.33 2.57
C ARG A 72 -5.19 -7.73 1.23
N VAL A 73 -5.16 -6.39 1.13
CA VAL A 73 -4.70 -5.69 -0.08
C VAL A 73 -3.26 -6.07 -0.41
N LEU A 74 -2.36 -6.02 0.57
CA LEU A 74 -0.94 -6.33 0.36
C LEU A 74 -0.72 -7.82 0.03
N ALA A 75 -1.46 -8.74 0.66
CA ALA A 75 -1.41 -10.16 0.32
C ALA A 75 -1.84 -10.40 -1.13
N LYS A 76 -2.95 -9.81 -1.56
CA LYS A 76 -3.42 -9.93 -2.94
C LYS A 76 -2.46 -9.31 -3.94
N LEU A 77 -1.88 -8.16 -3.61
CA LEU A 77 -0.87 -7.51 -4.45
C LEU A 77 0.38 -8.39 -4.60
N LYS A 78 0.86 -8.99 -3.50
CA LYS A 78 1.96 -9.95 -3.51
C LYS A 78 1.67 -11.12 -4.47
N ASP A 79 0.48 -11.69 -4.40
CA ASP A 79 0.08 -12.85 -5.23
C ASP A 79 -0.01 -12.48 -6.72
N GLU A 80 -0.66 -11.36 -7.05
CA GLU A 80 -0.79 -10.84 -8.43
C GLU A 80 0.58 -10.53 -9.06
N LEU A 81 1.51 -10.05 -8.24
CA LEU A 81 2.89 -9.75 -8.65
C LEU A 81 3.83 -10.95 -8.53
N ARG A 82 3.33 -12.11 -8.07
CA ARG A 82 4.10 -13.35 -7.84
C ARG A 82 5.35 -13.12 -6.99
N GLN A 83 5.26 -12.22 -6.01
CA GLN A 83 6.38 -11.93 -5.11
C GLN A 83 6.50 -13.02 -4.06
N VAL A 84 7.73 -13.44 -3.75
CA VAL A 84 7.98 -14.44 -2.70
C VAL A 84 7.87 -13.78 -1.32
N THR A 85 8.38 -12.56 -1.20
CA THR A 85 8.43 -11.79 0.05
C THR A 85 7.85 -10.39 -0.13
N PHE A 86 7.29 -9.85 0.94
CA PHE A 86 7.01 -8.43 1.12
C PHE A 86 7.21 -8.11 2.59
N THR A 87 7.60 -6.87 2.90
CA THR A 87 7.76 -6.41 4.27
C THR A 87 6.68 -5.38 4.57
N LEU A 88 6.02 -5.54 5.71
CA LEU A 88 5.09 -4.57 6.26
C LEU A 88 5.61 -4.08 7.59
N GLU A 89 5.83 -2.78 7.69
CA GLU A 89 6.11 -2.10 8.94
C GLU A 89 4.86 -1.31 9.35
N ILE A 90 4.46 -1.43 10.61
CA ILE A 90 3.36 -0.65 11.19
C ILE A 90 3.92 0.08 12.39
N ILE A 91 3.93 1.40 12.31
CA ILE A 91 4.43 2.27 13.37
C ILE A 91 3.23 2.98 14.00
N PRO A 92 2.97 2.79 15.30
CA PRO A 92 1.99 3.62 16.01
C PRO A 92 2.42 5.07 15.96
N ALA A 93 1.55 5.95 15.48
CA ALA A 93 1.78 7.38 15.42
C ALA A 93 0.55 8.13 15.94
N HIS A 94 0.77 9.25 16.62
CA HIS A 94 -0.31 10.18 16.95
C HIS A 94 -0.53 11.11 15.76
N LEU A 95 -1.67 10.95 15.09
CA LEU A 95 -2.05 11.75 13.94
C LEU A 95 -3.02 12.85 14.39
N VAL A 96 -2.73 14.09 14.02
CA VAL A 96 -3.61 15.25 14.22
C VAL A 96 -4.15 15.63 12.85
N PHE A 97 -5.45 15.51 12.67
CA PHE A 97 -6.13 15.88 11.43
C PHE A 97 -6.67 17.31 11.57
N TYR A 98 -6.36 18.16 10.61
CA TYR A 98 -6.96 19.48 10.47
C TYR A 98 -7.95 19.39 9.32
N ASN A 99 -9.24 19.39 9.64
CA ASN A 99 -10.30 19.26 8.66
C ASN A 99 -11.11 20.56 8.64
N ASP A 100 -10.82 21.42 7.66
CA ASP A 100 -11.45 22.73 7.50
C ASP A 100 -12.58 22.70 6.44
N GLU A 101 -12.93 21.54 5.87
CA GLU A 101 -13.97 21.41 4.84
C GLU A 101 -15.34 21.02 5.41
N PRO A 102 -16.44 21.70 5.01
CA PRO A 102 -17.80 21.22 5.28
C PRO A 102 -18.00 19.94 4.45
N GLY A 103 -18.31 18.83 5.13
CA GLY A 103 -18.26 17.47 4.60
C GLY A 103 -18.73 17.32 3.15
N TYR A 104 -17.95 16.55 2.36
CA TYR A 104 -18.33 16.10 1.03
C TYR A 104 -19.77 15.58 1.07
N SER A 105 -20.71 16.35 0.51
CA SER A 105 -22.08 15.92 0.30
C SER A 105 -22.09 14.79 -0.73
N GLU A 106 -22.76 13.70 -0.37
CA GLU A 106 -22.94 12.44 -1.12
C GLU A 106 -23.27 12.62 -2.61
#